data_AF-A0A2M7EZ87-F1
#
_entry.id   AF-A0A2M7EZ87-F1
#
_cell.length_a   1.000
_cell.length_b   1.000
_cell.length_c   1.000
_cell.angle_alpha   90.00
_cell.angle_beta   90.00
_cell.angle_gamma   90.00
#
_symmetry.space_group_name_H-M   'P 1'
#
loop_
_entity.id
_entity.type
_entity.pdbx_description
1 polymer ?
#
loop_
_entity_poly.entity_id
_entity_poly.type
_entity_poly.pdbx_seq_one_letter_code
_entity_poly.pdbx_strand_id
1 'polypeptide(L)'
;MLKTSYKEIHAVATRHLALATLFFLPKKEKLALERRLRGKEEYRKLQETDWVLMSWGKSGRTWFRVMLSRFYQLHFGLSTDHMLEFDNYHRIDSRAPKVLFTHNNYMRDYLRQWDSLEHFRGKKVVLLVRDPRDVAVSQYFQWQYRM
;
A
#
# COMPACT_ATOMS: atom_id res chain seq x y z
N MET A 1 14.68 -7.91 14.57
CA MET A 1 14.76 -7.79 13.09
C MET A 1 13.98 -6.55 12.67
N LEU A 2 14.52 -5.67 11.80
CA LEU A 2 13.93 -4.35 11.55
C LEU A 2 12.50 -4.41 10.97
N LYS A 3 11.63 -3.58 11.59
CA LYS A 3 10.17 -3.44 11.42
C LYS A 3 9.71 -3.16 9.98
N THR A 4 10.60 -2.63 9.16
CA THR A 4 10.34 -1.97 7.87
C THR A 4 11.63 -2.03 7.07
N SER A 5 11.56 -2.19 5.73
CA SER A 5 12.78 -2.26 4.92
C SER A 5 13.62 -1.00 5.14
N TYR A 6 14.96 -1.09 5.17
CA TYR A 6 15.81 0.12 5.16
C TYR A 6 15.42 1.06 4.02
N LYS A 7 15.01 0.51 2.87
CA LYS A 7 14.49 1.28 1.72
C LYS A 7 13.18 2.00 2.04
N GLU A 8 12.29 1.39 2.80
CA GLU A 8 11.00 1.98 3.19
C GLU A 8 11.18 3.06 4.26
N ILE A 9 12.02 2.81 5.27
CA ILE A 9 12.38 3.82 6.28
C ILE A 9 13.01 5.03 5.59
N HIS A 10 13.95 4.80 4.68
CA HIS A 10 14.58 5.86 3.91
C HIS A 10 13.58 6.60 3.02
N ALA A 11 12.66 5.91 2.33
CA ALA A 11 11.63 6.54 1.49
C ALA A 11 10.67 7.42 2.31
N VAL A 12 10.26 6.96 3.50
CA VAL A 12 9.44 7.73 4.43
C VAL A 12 10.21 8.96 4.92
N ALA A 13 11.43 8.78 5.42
CA ALA A 13 12.26 9.85 5.95
C ALA A 13 12.57 10.92 4.89
N THR A 14 13.00 10.51 3.69
CA THR A 14 13.27 11.43 2.58
C THR A 14 12.03 12.18 2.14
N ARG A 15 10.86 11.53 2.09
CA ARG A 15 9.59 12.22 1.81
C ARG A 15 9.26 13.27 2.87
N HIS A 16 9.37 12.94 4.15
CA HIS A 16 9.11 13.90 5.24
C HIS A 16 10.10 15.06 5.21
N LEU A 17 11.39 14.79 5.00
CA LEU A 17 12.41 15.81 4.89
C LEU A 17 12.14 16.74 3.69
N ALA A 18 11.85 16.17 2.51
CA ALA A 18 11.53 16.95 1.31
C ALA A 18 10.29 17.83 1.49
N LEU A 19 9.25 17.34 2.17
CA LEU A 19 8.05 18.14 2.44
C LEU A 19 8.30 19.22 3.50
N ALA A 20 9.18 18.96 4.47
CA ALA A 20 9.56 19.92 5.50
C ALA A 20 10.44 21.05 4.96
N THR A 21 11.39 20.75 4.08
CA THR A 21 12.25 21.78 3.44
C THR A 21 11.47 22.68 2.49
N LEU A 22 10.36 22.18 1.94
CA LEU A 22 9.45 22.94 1.09
C LEU A 22 8.36 23.67 1.88
N PHE A 23 8.62 24.09 3.12
CA PHE A 23 7.61 24.71 4.01
C PHE A 23 6.94 25.96 3.41
N PHE A 24 7.60 26.67 2.49
CA PHE A 24 7.09 27.86 1.81
C PHE A 24 6.11 27.55 0.65
N LEU A 25 6.07 26.31 0.15
CA LEU A 25 5.17 25.94 -0.94
C LEU A 25 3.69 25.95 -0.50
N PRO A 26 2.76 26.35 -1.40
CA PRO A 26 1.32 26.24 -1.16
C PRO A 26 0.90 24.80 -0.82
N LYS A 27 -0.13 24.67 0.03
CA LYS A 27 -0.65 23.36 0.48
C LYS A 27 -1.00 22.42 -0.68
N LYS A 28 -1.56 22.96 -1.76
CA LYS A 28 -1.92 22.17 -2.97
C LYS A 28 -0.69 21.56 -3.64
N GLU A 29 0.41 22.32 -3.75
CA GLU A 29 1.65 21.86 -4.38
C GLU A 29 2.37 20.82 -3.51
N LYS A 30 2.40 21.04 -2.18
CA LYS A 30 2.91 20.03 -1.23
C LYS A 30 2.14 18.72 -1.33
N LEU A 31 0.81 18.79 -1.41
CA LEU A 31 -0.02 17.60 -1.56
C LEU A 31 0.23 16.90 -2.89
N ALA A 32 0.36 17.63 -3.99
CA ALA A 32 0.69 17.07 -5.30
C ALA A 32 2.06 16.38 -5.29
N LEU A 33 3.06 16.99 -4.65
CA LEU A 33 4.38 16.40 -4.48
C LEU A 33 4.33 15.14 -3.62
N GLU A 34 3.64 15.18 -2.48
CA GLU A 34 3.48 14.02 -1.60
C GLU A 34 2.84 12.85 -2.34
N ARG A 35 1.75 13.10 -3.08
CA ARG A 35 1.09 12.10 -3.93
C ARG A 35 2.04 11.53 -4.96
N ARG A 36 2.84 12.36 -5.62
CA ARG A 36 3.86 11.93 -6.59
C ARG A 36 4.93 11.05 -5.95
N LEU A 37 5.42 11.40 -4.76
CA LEU A 37 6.43 10.63 -4.03
C LEU A 37 5.88 9.27 -3.57
N ARG A 38 4.65 9.24 -3.06
CA ARG A 38 3.95 7.99 -2.70
C ARG A 38 3.72 7.12 -3.93
N GLY A 39 3.29 7.71 -5.05
CA GLY A 39 3.08 6.99 -6.31
C GLY A 39 4.36 6.38 -6.88
N LYS A 40 5.48 7.12 -6.81
CA LYS A 40 6.81 6.59 -7.17
C LYS A 40 7.19 5.38 -6.30
N GLU A 41 6.93 5.45 -4.99
CA GLU A 41 7.20 4.35 -4.06
C GLU A 41 6.33 3.12 -4.35
N GLU A 42 5.03 3.31 -4.55
CA GLU A 42 4.10 2.23 -4.92
C GLU A 42 4.48 1.60 -6.27
N TYR A 43 4.84 2.40 -7.27
CA TYR A 43 5.24 1.90 -8.58
C TYR A 43 6.53 1.06 -8.49
N ARG A 44 7.50 1.48 -7.67
CA ARG A 44 8.69 0.66 -7.38
C ARG A 44 8.30 -0.68 -6.76
N LYS A 45 7.41 -0.67 -5.75
CA LYS A 45 6.92 -1.91 -5.12
C LYS A 45 6.21 -2.81 -6.13
N LEU A 46 5.44 -2.25 -7.07
CA LEU A 46 4.78 -3.00 -8.14
C LEU A 46 5.77 -3.75 -9.03
N GLN A 47 6.92 -3.16 -9.36
CA GLN A 47 7.94 -3.84 -10.17
C GLN A 47 8.47 -5.11 -9.47
N GLU A 48 8.65 -5.03 -8.15
CA GLU A 48 9.25 -6.08 -7.32
C GLU A 48 8.24 -7.08 -6.74
N THR A 49 6.93 -6.84 -6.88
CA THR A 49 5.89 -7.65 -6.23
C THR A 49 5.61 -8.96 -6.98
N ASP A 50 5.31 -10.02 -6.22
CA ASP A 50 4.87 -11.30 -6.78
C ASP A 50 3.38 -11.26 -7.14
N TRP A 51 2.57 -10.60 -6.32
CA TRP A 51 1.16 -10.36 -6.60
C TRP A 51 0.62 -9.11 -5.87
N VAL A 52 -0.49 -8.59 -6.37
CA VAL A 52 -1.11 -7.35 -5.92
C VAL A 52 -2.47 -7.64 -5.30
N LEU A 53 -2.72 -7.11 -4.10
CA LEU A 53 -4.06 -6.95 -3.56
C LEU A 53 -4.56 -5.54 -3.87
N MET A 54 -5.45 -5.44 -4.86
CA MET A 54 -6.17 -4.23 -5.18
C MET A 54 -7.49 -4.19 -4.42
N SER A 55 -7.87 -3.03 -3.89
CA SER A 55 -9.13 -2.88 -3.15
C SER A 55 -9.62 -1.45 -3.22
N TRP A 56 -10.90 -1.22 -2.98
CA TRP A 56 -11.40 0.11 -2.64
C TRP A 56 -11.30 0.37 -1.13
N GLY A 57 -11.36 1.64 -0.73
CA GLY A 57 -11.48 1.99 0.68
C GLY A 57 -12.69 1.28 1.30
N LYS A 58 -12.55 0.74 2.51
CA LYS A 58 -13.65 0.06 3.24
C LYS A 58 -14.12 -1.29 2.69
N SER A 59 -13.42 -1.86 1.71
CA SER A 59 -13.71 -3.21 1.22
C SER A 59 -13.15 -4.34 2.10
N GLY A 60 -12.75 -4.08 3.35
CA GLY A 60 -12.27 -5.12 4.27
C GLY A 60 -10.78 -5.47 4.16
N ARG A 61 -9.97 -4.66 3.47
CA ARG A 61 -8.51 -4.90 3.30
C ARG A 61 -7.78 -5.22 4.61
N THR A 62 -8.11 -4.53 5.71
CA THR A 62 -7.46 -4.76 7.01
C THR A 62 -7.72 -6.18 7.52
N TRP A 63 -8.97 -6.63 7.48
CA TRP A 63 -9.35 -7.99 7.88
C TRP A 63 -8.69 -9.04 6.99
N PHE A 64 -8.72 -8.83 5.68
CA PHE A 64 -8.06 -9.73 4.73
C PHE A 64 -6.56 -9.82 4.99
N ARG A 65 -5.89 -8.69 5.28
CA ARG A 65 -4.47 -8.67 5.64
C ARG A 65 -4.19 -9.45 6.92
N VAL A 66 -5.04 -9.36 7.94
CA VAL A 66 -4.89 -10.15 9.19
C VAL A 66 -4.96 -11.65 8.90
N MET A 67 -5.99 -12.08 8.17
CA MET A 67 -6.16 -13.50 7.81
C MET A 67 -4.97 -14.02 6.99
N LEU A 68 -4.55 -13.25 5.99
CA LEU A 68 -3.42 -13.60 5.13
C LEU A 68 -2.09 -13.60 5.88
N SER A 69 -1.91 -12.69 6.84
CA SER A 69 -0.76 -12.68 7.73
C SER A 69 -0.68 -13.99 8.50
N ARG A 70 -1.80 -14.40 9.11
CA ARG A 70 -1.87 -15.64 9.87
C ARG A 70 -1.61 -16.87 9.01
N PHE A 71 -2.16 -16.90 7.80
CA PHE A 71 -1.92 -17.95 6.83
C PHE A 71 -0.42 -18.12 6.53
N TYR A 72 0.28 -17.04 6.15
CA TYR A 72 1.71 -17.11 5.85
C TYR A 72 2.57 -17.38 7.08
N GLN A 73 2.21 -16.86 8.25
CA GLN A 73 2.90 -17.18 9.50
C GLN A 73 2.87 -18.67 9.80
N LEU A 74 1.69 -19.30 9.67
CA LEU A 74 1.57 -20.75 9.86
C LEU A 74 2.33 -21.54 8.78
N HIS A 75 2.22 -21.11 7.52
CA HIS A 75 2.82 -21.81 6.39
C HIS A 75 4.36 -21.76 6.39
N PHE A 76 4.95 -20.63 6.80
CA PHE A 76 6.40 -20.41 6.80
C PHE A 76 7.03 -20.45 8.22
N GLY A 77 6.26 -20.73 9.26
CA GLY A 77 6.75 -20.75 10.64
C GLY A 77 7.22 -19.38 11.16
N LEU A 78 6.56 -18.29 10.74
CA LEU A 78 6.94 -16.91 11.10
C LEU A 78 6.30 -16.47 12.42
N SER A 79 6.93 -15.51 13.11
CA SER A 79 6.39 -14.93 14.34
C SER A 79 5.11 -14.12 14.10
N THR A 80 4.33 -13.95 15.17
CA THR A 80 3.06 -13.20 15.12
C THR A 80 3.23 -11.70 15.39
N ASP A 81 4.46 -11.24 15.61
CA ASP A 81 4.77 -9.86 16.02
C ASP A 81 4.39 -8.83 14.95
N HIS A 82 4.31 -9.26 13.69
CA HIS A 82 4.11 -8.39 12.54
C HIS A 82 3.08 -8.97 11.56
N MET A 83 2.21 -8.11 11.06
CA MET A 83 1.34 -8.41 9.92
C MET A 83 2.13 -8.33 8.61
N LEU A 84 1.65 -9.03 7.58
CA LEU A 84 2.18 -8.97 6.23
C LEU A 84 2.18 -7.51 5.73
N GLU A 85 3.36 -7.05 5.33
CA GLU A 85 3.60 -5.73 4.76
C GLU A 85 4.67 -5.83 3.68
N PHE A 86 4.23 -5.78 2.42
CA PHE A 86 5.07 -5.87 1.24
C PHE A 86 6.05 -7.05 1.25
N ASP A 87 7.32 -6.81 1.60
CA ASP A 87 8.41 -7.78 1.58
C ASP A 87 8.82 -8.28 2.98
N ASN A 88 8.15 -7.85 4.06
CA ASN A 88 8.61 -8.12 5.41
C ASN A 88 8.77 -9.62 5.74
N TYR A 89 7.84 -10.46 5.29
CA TYR A 89 7.95 -11.92 5.42
C TYR A 89 8.98 -12.51 4.46
N HIS A 90 9.05 -12.01 3.23
CA HIS A 90 10.05 -12.43 2.23
C HIS A 90 11.50 -12.24 2.72
N ARG A 91 11.74 -11.21 3.55
CA ARG A 91 13.06 -10.98 4.15
C ARG A 91 13.45 -11.99 5.23
N ILE A 92 12.47 -12.67 5.83
CA ILE A 92 12.68 -13.70 6.84
C ILE A 92 12.79 -15.07 6.16
N ASP A 93 11.88 -15.35 5.24
CA ASP A 93 11.86 -16.55 4.41
C ASP A 93 11.62 -16.14 2.95
N SER A 94 12.60 -16.37 2.08
CA SER A 94 12.55 -15.97 0.66
C SER A 94 11.47 -16.68 -0.15
N ARG A 95 10.87 -17.75 0.39
CA ARG A 95 9.70 -18.42 -0.22
C ARG A 95 8.40 -17.66 0.01
N ALA A 96 8.34 -16.79 1.03
CA ALA A 96 7.18 -15.95 1.27
C ALA A 96 7.05 -14.86 0.19
N PRO A 97 5.84 -14.57 -0.33
CA PRO A 97 5.69 -13.64 -1.44
C PRO A 97 5.76 -12.17 -0.98
N LYS A 98 6.21 -11.32 -1.90
CA LYS A 98 6.08 -9.87 -1.82
C LYS A 98 4.69 -9.46 -2.29
N VAL A 99 3.90 -8.92 -1.36
CA VAL A 99 2.47 -8.60 -1.59
C VAL A 99 2.23 -7.10 -1.57
N LEU A 100 1.91 -6.52 -2.72
CA LEU A 100 1.56 -5.10 -2.82
C LEU A 100 0.08 -4.89 -2.49
N PHE A 101 -0.19 -4.22 -1.36
CA PHE A 101 -1.51 -3.70 -1.02
C PHE A 101 -1.68 -2.29 -1.59
N THR A 102 -2.62 -2.08 -2.51
CA THR A 102 -2.81 -0.76 -3.14
C THR A 102 -4.27 -0.43 -3.42
N HIS A 103 -4.56 0.87 -3.52
CA HIS A 103 -5.81 1.42 -4.08
C HIS A 103 -5.61 1.97 -5.50
N ASN A 104 -4.39 1.91 -6.03
CA ASN A 104 -3.97 2.51 -7.30
C ASN A 104 -4.12 4.04 -7.40
N ASN A 105 -4.44 4.73 -6.31
CA ASN A 105 -4.70 6.18 -6.33
C ASN A 105 -3.43 6.99 -6.60
N TYR A 106 -2.32 6.69 -5.91
CA TYR A 106 -1.08 7.45 -6.05
C TYR A 106 -0.29 7.05 -7.30
N MET A 107 -0.33 5.76 -7.65
CA MET A 107 0.37 5.25 -8.82
C MET A 107 -0.20 5.82 -10.12
N ARG A 108 -1.54 5.95 -10.23
CA ARG A 108 -2.19 6.64 -11.35
C ARG A 108 -1.76 8.09 -11.49
N ASP A 109 -1.69 8.85 -10.38
CA ASP A 109 -1.18 10.22 -10.41
C ASP A 109 0.26 10.27 -10.93
N TYR A 110 1.11 9.37 -10.44
CA TYR A 110 2.53 9.32 -10.75
C TYR A 110 2.79 8.96 -12.21
N LEU A 111 2.09 7.95 -12.73
CA LEU A 111 2.21 7.51 -14.12
C LEU A 111 1.44 8.38 -15.10
N ARG A 112 0.54 9.26 -14.61
CA ARG A 112 -0.41 10.04 -15.41
C ARG A 112 -1.28 9.14 -16.30
N GLN A 113 -1.66 7.98 -15.78
CA GLN A 113 -2.47 6.97 -16.48
C GLN A 113 -3.78 6.74 -15.73
N TRP A 114 -4.82 7.51 -16.06
CA TRP A 114 -6.13 7.42 -15.42
C TRP A 114 -7.04 6.38 -16.07
N ASP A 115 -6.95 6.29 -17.40
CA ASP A 115 -7.85 5.49 -18.23
C ASP A 115 -7.25 4.13 -18.61
N SER A 116 -6.14 3.76 -17.97
CA SER A 116 -5.38 2.54 -18.27
C SER A 116 -4.94 1.82 -17.00
N LEU A 117 -4.83 0.49 -17.10
CA LEU A 117 -4.26 -0.40 -16.10
C LEU A 117 -3.02 -1.13 -16.63
N GLU A 118 -2.39 -0.61 -17.70
CA GLU A 118 -1.26 -1.26 -18.36
C GLU A 118 -0.06 -1.50 -17.44
N HIS A 119 0.15 -0.66 -16.43
CA HIS A 119 1.20 -0.88 -15.44
C HIS A 119 1.03 -2.17 -14.63
N PHE A 120 -0.18 -2.76 -14.58
CA PHE A 120 -0.43 -4.08 -13.98
C PHE A 120 -0.29 -5.24 -14.97
N ARG A 121 0.00 -5.00 -16.25
CA ARG A 121 0.12 -6.06 -17.26
C ARG A 121 1.18 -7.08 -16.82
N GLY A 122 0.81 -8.36 -16.86
CA GLY A 122 1.68 -9.46 -16.43
C GLY A 122 1.78 -9.66 -14.91
N LYS A 123 1.11 -8.83 -14.10
CA LYS A 123 1.05 -9.01 -12.64
C LYS A 123 -0.15 -9.86 -12.26
N LYS A 124 0.02 -10.72 -11.24
CA LYS A 124 -1.09 -11.42 -10.59
C LYS A 124 -1.84 -10.42 -9.71
N VAL A 125 -3.09 -10.14 -10.03
CA VAL A 125 -3.91 -9.15 -9.30
C VAL A 125 -5.12 -9.82 -8.69
N VAL A 126 -5.31 -9.62 -7.39
CA VAL A 126 -6.52 -10.00 -6.64
C VAL A 126 -7.29 -8.73 -6.33
N LEU A 127 -8.53 -8.65 -6.79
CA LEU A 127 -9.42 -7.52 -6.52
C LEU A 127 -10.36 -7.86 -5.36
N LEU A 128 -10.19 -7.17 -4.24
CA LEU A 128 -11.08 -7.26 -3.08
C LEU A 128 -12.19 -6.21 -3.19
N VAL A 129 -13.40 -6.68 -3.46
CA VAL A 129 -14.60 -5.86 -3.58
C VAL A 129 -15.53 -6.06 -2.38
N ARG A 130 -16.39 -5.06 -2.15
CA ARG A 130 -17.50 -5.11 -1.19
C ARG A 130 -18.67 -4.37 -1.83
N ASP A 131 -19.90 -4.74 -1.45
CA ASP A 131 -21.09 -4.03 -1.89
C ASP A 131 -20.92 -2.50 -1.69
N PRO A 132 -21.18 -1.67 -2.71
CA PRO A 132 -20.94 -0.24 -2.62
C PRO A 132 -21.80 0.46 -1.56
N ARG A 133 -22.98 -0.06 -1.24
CA ARG A 133 -23.86 0.48 -0.18
C ARG A 133 -23.21 0.30 1.19
N ASP A 134 -22.66 -0.88 1.42
CA ASP A 134 -21.89 -1.22 2.61
C ASP A 134 -20.61 -0.37 2.74
N VAL A 135 -19.92 -0.16 1.63
CA VAL A 135 -18.74 0.73 1.56
C VAL A 135 -19.12 2.14 1.97
N ALA A 136 -20.24 2.67 1.46
CA ALA A 136 -20.72 4.01 1.79
C ALA A 136 -21.03 4.14 3.29
N VAL A 137 -21.75 3.17 3.88
CA VAL A 137 -22.03 3.14 5.33
C VAL A 137 -20.73 3.09 6.13
N SER A 138 -19.81 2.19 5.78
CA SER A 138 -18.52 2.08 6.49
C SER A 138 -17.66 3.34 6.36
N GLN A 139 -17.74 4.04 5.22
CA GLN A 139 -17.05 5.30 5.00
C GLN A 139 -17.67 6.43 5.82
N TYR A 140 -19.01 6.49 5.89
CA TYR A 140 -19.74 7.43 6.75
C TYR A 140 -19.30 7.31 8.21
N PHE A 141 -19.31 6.10 8.77
CA PHE A 141 -18.87 5.89 10.16
C PHE A 141 -17.37 6.18 10.37
N GLN A 142 -16.51 6.03 9.35
CA GLN A 142 -15.13 6.50 9.48
C GLN A 142 -15.10 8.03 9.62
N TRP A 143 -15.80 8.74 8.76
CA TRP A 143 -15.79 10.20 8.75
C TRP A 143 -16.45 10.82 9.97
N GLN A 144 -17.52 10.21 10.48
CA GLN A 144 -18.23 10.76 11.64
C GLN A 144 -17.50 10.55 12.97
N TYR A 145 -16.76 9.45 13.12
CA TYR A 145 -16.26 9.04 14.43
C TYR A 145 -14.74 8.84 14.51
N ARG A 146 -14.00 8.97 13.40
CA ARG A 146 -12.55 8.66 13.35
C ARG A 146 -11.69 9.64 12.56
N MET A 147 -12.28 10.65 11.91
CA MET A 147 -11.57 11.76 11.27
C MET A 147 -12.15 13.07 11.79
#